data_AF-A0A1F8VAG2-F1
#
_entry.id   AF-A0A1F8VAG2-F1
#
_cell.length_a   1.000
_cell.length_b   1.000
_cell.length_c   1.000
_cell.angle_alpha   90.00
_cell.angle_beta   90.00
_cell.angle_gamma   90.00
#
_symmetry.space_group_name_H-M   'P 1'
#
loop_
_entity.id
_entity.type
_entity.pdbx_description
1 polymer ?
#
loop_
_entity_poly.entity_id
_entity_poly.type
_entity_poly.pdbx_seq_one_letter_code
_entity_poly.pdbx_strand_id
1 'polypeptide(L)'
;MMDPQTALQSIYSIAKLIYDQARLVKANQAQCTRLAERVRIAEESVYGLNTIENKDHYQRGLNDLLTCLNNCLRFMQEFSNSNSWFKYILKTGTYRDKFQELNDELQKSMQQLNLGLAAQQIVNHQQDKVDQASDYRFILSNQDRIIQLNQEANSKIQQLSSEQREGQFIILQQLASMKEQITALNINRSIPKPLLDPRYMVPYFELMFDKKIADSAFGEIYLGRWNEQVVSIKLMENLLTEQDKDFFIREVQIISQLRNQQIVQFYGACLESGRACLIMEYMEKGSLYEVLAAEKLSAEQQKNMALDIARGLHYLHSQGVVHRDLQSANVLINKYGQAKLADFGLSKTKATSVKTAGGFSQAVQWLAPEFFTQRNNYIEQSDIYSYGVILWEIVTGQRPYATLDDILNKRREPIPNIVADVYVDLIEMCRQQDPAKRPDLSTIIHRLDISMLRPSSPGPEECYQQGIACESEKQYEQARVYYDKALKKDYYKANTNLGLFCLKGRGGMPQNKKQAHDYFLKGAERGHVRAMYNLAMMLERGDGIDKNEQCALNWYEKAAQQGDQQAVKKCEELRLRLQDVSYRSFDHSMKNTLFL
;
A
#
# COMPACT_ATOMS: atom_id res chain seq x y z
N MET A 1 1.67 1.03 -66.23
CA MET A 1 0.46 1.00 -65.39
C MET A 1 -0.46 -0.05 -65.98
N MET A 2 -0.94 -0.99 -65.14
CA MET A 2 -1.94 -1.97 -65.56
C MET A 2 -3.27 -1.26 -65.85
N ASP A 3 -4.09 -1.85 -66.71
CA ASP A 3 -5.47 -1.41 -66.87
C ASP A 3 -6.26 -1.65 -65.57
N PRO A 4 -7.35 -0.91 -65.32
CA PRO A 4 -8.09 -0.97 -64.06
C PRO A 4 -8.61 -2.37 -63.71
N GLN A 5 -9.02 -3.18 -64.69
CA GLN A 5 -9.59 -4.50 -64.45
C GLN A 5 -8.51 -5.49 -63.99
N THR A 6 -7.36 -5.49 -64.67
CA THR A 6 -6.20 -6.30 -64.29
C THR A 6 -5.61 -5.87 -62.95
N ALA A 7 -5.60 -4.56 -62.67
CA ALA A 7 -5.14 -4.03 -61.38
C ALA A 7 -6.03 -4.51 -60.22
N LEU A 8 -7.36 -4.48 -60.37
CA LEU A 8 -8.31 -5.00 -59.37
C LEU A 8 -8.11 -6.50 -59.10
N GLN A 9 -7.97 -7.31 -60.15
CA GLN A 9 -7.70 -8.75 -59.99
C GLN A 9 -6.39 -9.03 -59.24
N SER A 10 -5.35 -8.22 -59.51
CA SER A 10 -4.06 -8.32 -58.85
C SER A 10 -4.10 -7.87 -57.39
N ILE A 11 -4.93 -6.88 -57.06
CA ILE A 11 -5.16 -6.45 -55.68
C ILE A 11 -5.75 -7.60 -54.86
N TYR A 12 -6.79 -8.28 -55.36
CA TYR A 12 -7.41 -9.41 -54.65
C TYR A 12 -6.44 -10.58 -54.44
N SER A 13 -5.65 -10.91 -55.46
CA SER A 13 -4.70 -12.02 -55.37
C SER A 13 -3.59 -11.74 -54.34
N ILE A 14 -3.05 -10.52 -54.31
CA ILE A 14 -2.01 -10.12 -53.36
C ILE A 14 -2.57 -9.97 -51.94
N ALA A 15 -3.77 -9.42 -51.78
CA ALA A 15 -4.44 -9.34 -50.49
C ALA A 15 -4.57 -10.74 -49.85
N LYS A 16 -4.98 -11.74 -50.63
CA LYS A 16 -5.02 -13.13 -50.17
C LYS A 16 -3.65 -13.67 -49.73
N LEU A 17 -2.59 -13.39 -50.50
CA LEU A 17 -1.23 -13.79 -50.13
C LEU A 17 -0.79 -13.13 -48.81
N ILE A 18 -1.17 -11.87 -48.58
CA ILE A 18 -0.90 -11.16 -47.33
C ILE A 18 -1.61 -11.83 -46.15
N TYR A 19 -2.86 -12.28 -46.32
CA TYR A 19 -3.60 -13.00 -45.27
C TYR A 19 -2.96 -14.33 -44.91
N ASP A 20 -2.57 -15.11 -45.93
CA ASP A 20 -1.89 -16.38 -45.74
C ASP A 20 -0.53 -16.17 -45.07
N GLN A 21 0.21 -15.14 -45.48
CA GLN A 21 1.50 -14.80 -44.91
C GLN A 21 1.38 -14.38 -43.44
N ALA A 22 0.39 -13.55 -43.09
CA ALA A 22 0.17 -13.10 -41.72
C ALA A 22 -0.09 -14.26 -40.74
N ARG A 23 -0.69 -15.37 -41.21
CA ARG A 23 -0.89 -16.59 -40.41
C ARG A 23 0.39 -17.39 -40.17
N LEU A 24 1.39 -17.25 -41.04
CA LEU A 24 2.64 -18.02 -41.02
C LEU A 24 3.80 -17.29 -40.31
N VAL A 25 3.67 -15.99 -40.08
CA VAL A 25 4.70 -15.17 -39.44
C VAL A 25 4.88 -15.58 -37.97
N LYS A 26 6.13 -15.92 -37.60
CA LYS A 26 6.49 -16.36 -36.23
C LYS A 26 6.94 -15.22 -35.31
N ALA A 27 7.29 -14.05 -35.84
CA ALA A 27 7.77 -12.89 -35.11
C ALA A 27 7.02 -11.63 -35.57
N ASN A 28 6.63 -10.74 -34.65
CA ASN A 28 5.79 -9.56 -34.96
C ASN A 28 4.38 -9.93 -35.49
N GLN A 29 3.80 -11.01 -34.95
CA GLN A 29 2.54 -11.60 -35.40
C GLN A 29 1.36 -10.63 -35.25
N ALA A 30 1.33 -9.81 -34.20
CA ALA A 30 0.25 -8.86 -33.95
C ALA A 30 0.20 -7.77 -35.04
N GLN A 31 1.34 -7.14 -35.34
CA GLN A 31 1.43 -6.12 -36.41
C GLN A 31 1.15 -6.70 -37.79
N CYS A 32 1.65 -7.91 -38.09
CA CYS A 32 1.37 -8.55 -39.39
C CYS A 32 -0.11 -8.91 -39.54
N THR A 33 -0.77 -9.40 -38.49
CA THR A 33 -2.20 -9.72 -38.50
C THR A 33 -3.04 -8.46 -38.72
N ARG A 34 -2.65 -7.31 -38.15
CA ARG A 34 -3.41 -6.06 -38.35
C ARG A 34 -3.13 -5.35 -39.65
N LEU A 35 -1.90 -5.40 -40.16
CA LEU A 35 -1.62 -4.94 -41.52
C LEU A 35 -2.45 -5.75 -42.52
N ALA A 36 -2.57 -7.07 -42.33
CA ALA A 36 -3.50 -7.90 -43.09
C ALA A 36 -4.96 -7.44 -42.95
N GLU A 37 -5.43 -7.12 -41.74
CA GLU A 37 -6.79 -6.61 -41.54
C GLU A 37 -7.05 -5.25 -42.22
N ARG A 38 -6.04 -4.37 -42.25
CA ARG A 38 -6.13 -3.08 -42.98
C ARG A 38 -6.15 -3.28 -44.49
N VAL A 39 -5.38 -4.25 -44.97
CA VAL A 39 -5.43 -4.70 -46.36
C VAL A 39 -6.83 -5.24 -46.68
N ARG A 40 -7.50 -5.93 -45.75
CA ARG A 40 -8.90 -6.38 -45.91
C ARG A 40 -9.88 -5.22 -46.07
N ILE A 41 -9.75 -4.19 -45.24
CA ILE A 41 -10.57 -2.97 -45.39
C ILE A 41 -10.34 -2.31 -46.76
N ALA A 42 -9.09 -2.23 -47.21
CA ALA A 42 -8.75 -1.67 -48.52
C ALA A 42 -9.32 -2.52 -49.67
N GLU A 43 -9.19 -3.85 -49.59
CA GLU A 43 -9.75 -4.82 -50.53
C GLU A 43 -11.28 -4.70 -50.64
N GLU A 44 -11.99 -4.72 -49.51
CA GLU A 44 -13.45 -4.61 -49.47
C GLU A 44 -13.94 -3.29 -50.04
N SER A 45 -13.18 -2.21 -49.84
CA SER A 45 -13.55 -0.87 -50.30
C SER A 45 -13.40 -0.69 -51.81
N VAL A 46 -12.51 -1.44 -52.46
CA VAL A 46 -12.38 -1.44 -53.93
C VAL A 46 -13.30 -2.46 -54.60
N TYR A 47 -13.99 -3.32 -53.84
CA TYR A 47 -14.96 -4.29 -54.36
C TYR A 47 -16.08 -3.64 -55.18
N GLY A 48 -16.61 -2.51 -54.70
CA GLY A 48 -17.64 -1.74 -55.40
C GLY A 48 -17.18 -1.12 -56.72
N LEU A 49 -15.88 -0.99 -56.96
CA LEU A 49 -15.36 -0.48 -58.23
C LEU A 49 -15.46 -1.53 -59.36
N ASN A 50 -15.71 -2.79 -59.03
CA ASN A 50 -15.85 -3.84 -60.04
C ASN A 50 -17.12 -3.68 -60.90
N THR A 51 -18.14 -2.98 -60.38
CA THR A 51 -19.45 -2.79 -61.04
C THR A 51 -19.58 -1.47 -61.82
N ILE A 52 -18.55 -0.63 -61.83
CA ILE A 52 -18.55 0.68 -62.52
C ILE A 52 -18.06 0.50 -63.95
N GLU A 53 -18.78 1.04 -64.95
CA GLU A 53 -18.41 0.90 -66.37
C GLU A 53 -17.19 1.75 -66.77
N ASN A 54 -17.03 2.96 -66.22
CA ASN A 54 -15.90 3.86 -66.53
C ASN A 54 -14.85 3.84 -65.42
N LYS A 55 -13.94 2.86 -65.47
CA LYS A 55 -12.89 2.64 -64.45
C LYS A 55 -11.60 3.42 -64.69
N ASP A 56 -11.45 4.05 -65.86
CA ASP A 56 -10.21 4.71 -66.27
C ASP A 56 -9.82 5.86 -65.33
N HIS A 57 -10.82 6.54 -64.76
CA HIS A 57 -10.62 7.59 -63.75
C HIS A 57 -9.87 7.10 -62.50
N TYR A 58 -9.97 5.80 -62.16
CA TYR A 58 -9.35 5.21 -60.97
C TYR A 58 -8.02 4.49 -61.25
N GLN A 59 -7.59 4.44 -62.52
CA GLN A 59 -6.44 3.63 -62.94
C GLN A 59 -5.18 3.96 -62.13
N ARG A 60 -4.89 5.24 -61.92
CA ARG A 60 -3.71 5.68 -61.15
C ARG A 60 -3.80 5.20 -59.69
N GLY A 61 -4.91 5.46 -59.02
CA GLY A 61 -5.11 5.06 -57.62
C GLY A 61 -5.07 3.54 -57.41
N LEU A 62 -5.58 2.75 -58.37
CA LEU A 62 -5.53 1.29 -58.31
C LEU A 62 -4.09 0.75 -58.47
N ASN A 63 -3.29 1.37 -59.34
CA ASN A 63 -1.88 0.99 -59.50
C ASN A 63 -1.03 1.40 -58.27
N ASP A 64 -1.34 2.54 -57.64
CA ASP A 64 -0.67 2.99 -56.42
C ASP A 64 -1.00 2.06 -55.23
N LEU A 65 -2.27 1.67 -55.08
CA LEU A 65 -2.69 0.69 -54.08
C LEU A 65 -2.01 -0.66 -54.29
N LEU A 66 -1.98 -1.16 -55.54
CA LEU A 66 -1.32 -2.41 -55.88
C LEU A 66 0.18 -2.39 -55.53
N THR A 67 0.84 -1.26 -55.73
CA THR A 67 2.25 -1.08 -55.36
C THR A 67 2.44 -1.16 -53.84
N CYS A 68 1.57 -0.48 -53.09
CA CYS A 68 1.58 -0.53 -51.62
C CYS A 68 1.35 -1.95 -51.07
N LEU A 69 0.41 -2.70 -51.63
CA LEU A 69 0.15 -4.09 -51.23
C LEU A 69 1.37 -5.00 -51.48
N ASN A 70 2.07 -4.82 -52.60
CA ASN A 70 3.32 -5.55 -52.86
C ASN A 70 4.41 -5.23 -51.83
N ASN A 71 4.53 -3.97 -51.41
CA ASN A 71 5.46 -3.57 -50.36
C ASN A 71 5.09 -4.21 -49.02
N CYS A 72 3.80 -4.27 -48.68
CA CYS A 72 3.30 -4.94 -47.47
C CYS A 72 3.61 -6.44 -47.48
N LEU A 73 3.39 -7.14 -48.61
CA LEU A 73 3.69 -8.56 -48.73
C LEU A 73 5.19 -8.84 -48.59
N ARG A 74 6.04 -8.05 -49.26
CA ARG A 74 7.50 -8.18 -49.15
C ARG A 74 7.96 -7.99 -47.71
N PHE A 75 7.45 -6.96 -47.04
CA PHE A 75 7.72 -6.71 -45.63
C PHE A 75 7.36 -7.94 -44.78
N MET A 76 6.17 -8.52 -44.91
CA MET A 76 5.78 -9.71 -44.13
C MET A 76 6.64 -10.95 -44.43
N GLN A 77 7.07 -11.14 -45.68
CA GLN A 77 7.94 -12.24 -46.06
C GLN A 77 9.34 -12.14 -45.44
N GLU A 78 9.85 -10.93 -45.19
CA GLU A 78 11.12 -10.73 -44.48
C GLU A 78 11.09 -11.22 -43.02
N PHE A 79 9.90 -11.24 -42.37
CA PHE A 79 9.73 -11.73 -40.99
C PHE A 79 9.49 -13.23 -40.87
N SER A 80 8.99 -13.89 -41.93
CA SER A 80 8.76 -15.34 -41.91
C SER A 80 10.04 -16.18 -41.91
N ASN A 81 11.16 -15.63 -42.39
CA ASN A 81 12.46 -16.30 -42.37
C ASN A 81 13.20 -15.95 -41.07
N SER A 82 13.31 -16.93 -40.17
CA SER A 82 13.77 -16.77 -38.78
C SER A 82 15.15 -16.15 -38.56
N ASN A 83 15.98 -16.02 -39.60
CA ASN A 83 17.30 -15.39 -39.54
C ASN A 83 17.35 -13.93 -40.01
N SER A 84 16.30 -13.43 -40.67
CA SER A 84 16.30 -12.10 -41.31
C SER A 84 15.81 -10.99 -40.38
N TRP A 85 14.83 -11.29 -39.52
CA TRP A 85 14.27 -10.30 -38.59
C TRP A 85 15.32 -9.76 -37.60
N PHE A 86 16.19 -10.62 -37.08
CA PHE A 86 17.29 -10.22 -36.18
C PHE A 86 18.32 -9.34 -36.90
N LYS A 87 18.67 -9.65 -38.16
CA LYS A 87 19.59 -8.85 -38.98
C LYS A 87 19.05 -7.47 -39.33
N TYR A 88 17.73 -7.34 -39.50
CA TYR A 88 17.08 -6.08 -39.86
C TYR A 88 16.99 -5.11 -38.67
N ILE A 89 16.66 -5.61 -37.47
CA ILE A 89 16.65 -4.84 -36.22
C ILE A 89 18.05 -4.26 -35.94
N LEU A 90 19.11 -5.05 -36.18
CA LEU A 90 20.50 -4.63 -36.01
C LEU A 90 20.94 -3.53 -36.99
N LYS A 91 20.28 -3.37 -38.15
CA LYS A 91 20.67 -2.42 -39.20
C LYS A 91 19.90 -1.10 -39.16
N THR A 92 18.65 -1.10 -38.70
CA THR A 92 17.72 0.04 -38.84
C THR A 92 17.37 0.71 -37.51
N GLY A 93 17.70 0.12 -36.38
CA GLY A 93 17.54 0.74 -35.05
C GLY A 93 16.11 0.78 -34.53
N THR A 94 15.07 0.88 -35.37
CA THR A 94 13.67 0.69 -34.97
C THR A 94 12.79 0.14 -36.10
N TYR A 95 11.85 -0.74 -35.78
CA TYR A 95 10.83 -1.26 -36.72
C TYR A 95 9.70 -0.23 -37.00
N ARG A 96 9.63 0.81 -36.16
CA ARG A 96 8.53 1.77 -36.09
C ARG A 96 8.38 2.55 -37.41
N ASP A 97 9.50 2.94 -38.01
CA ASP A 97 9.49 3.86 -39.15
C ASP A 97 8.98 3.17 -40.42
N LYS A 98 9.35 1.91 -40.66
CA LYS A 98 8.92 1.18 -41.86
C LYS A 98 7.45 0.75 -41.82
N PHE A 99 6.95 0.31 -40.66
CA PHE A 99 5.53 -0.04 -40.53
C PHE A 99 4.63 1.19 -40.62
N GLN A 100 5.05 2.32 -40.03
CA GLN A 100 4.36 3.60 -40.17
C GLN A 100 4.34 4.06 -41.63
N GLU A 101 5.47 3.97 -42.34
CA GLU A 101 5.58 4.32 -43.76
C GLU A 101 4.61 3.51 -44.63
N LEU A 102 4.50 2.19 -44.40
CA LEU A 102 3.55 1.33 -45.14
C LEU A 102 2.09 1.70 -44.88
N ASN A 103 1.74 2.05 -43.64
CA ASN A 103 0.38 2.52 -43.32
C ASN A 103 0.07 3.87 -43.96
N ASP A 104 1.04 4.79 -43.97
CA ASP A 104 0.90 6.10 -44.59
C ASP A 104 0.74 5.96 -46.13
N GLU A 105 1.49 5.05 -46.76
CA GLU A 105 1.33 4.69 -48.18
C GLU A 105 -0.05 4.10 -48.47
N LEU A 106 -0.53 3.17 -47.63
CA LEU A 106 -1.84 2.53 -47.78
C LEU A 106 -2.97 3.55 -47.63
N GLN A 107 -2.87 4.45 -46.65
CA GLN A 107 -3.84 5.53 -46.45
C GLN A 107 -3.86 6.50 -47.65
N LYS A 108 -2.68 6.92 -48.11
CA LYS A 108 -2.55 7.88 -49.23
C LYS A 108 -3.16 7.31 -50.51
N SER A 109 -2.90 6.03 -50.81
CA SER A 109 -3.50 5.37 -51.99
C SER A 109 -5.03 5.26 -51.89
N MET A 110 -5.56 5.00 -50.69
CA MET A 110 -7.02 4.96 -50.46
C MET A 110 -7.69 6.33 -50.58
N GLN A 111 -7.03 7.41 -50.13
CA GLN A 111 -7.52 8.78 -50.31
C GLN A 111 -7.59 9.18 -51.79
N GLN A 112 -6.60 8.78 -52.59
CA GLN A 112 -6.55 9.04 -54.03
C GLN A 112 -7.68 8.35 -54.81
N LEU A 113 -8.24 7.26 -54.26
CA LEU A 113 -9.41 6.56 -54.81
C LEU A 113 -10.75 7.21 -54.41
N ASN A 114 -10.74 8.34 -53.67
CA ASN A 114 -11.91 8.97 -53.06
C ASN A 114 -12.68 8.06 -52.07
N LEU A 115 -12.01 7.05 -51.51
CA LEU A 115 -12.58 6.10 -50.53
C LEU A 115 -12.38 6.61 -49.10
N GLY A 116 -12.79 7.87 -48.85
CA GLY A 116 -12.42 8.63 -47.64
C GLY A 116 -12.84 7.98 -46.31
N LEU A 117 -14.01 7.33 -46.25
CA LEU A 117 -14.47 6.62 -45.04
C LEU A 117 -13.62 5.38 -44.74
N ALA A 118 -13.22 4.62 -45.76
CA ALA A 118 -12.31 3.49 -45.61
C ALA A 118 -10.90 3.94 -45.23
N ALA A 119 -10.42 5.03 -45.83
CA ALA A 119 -9.14 5.64 -45.50
C ALA A 119 -9.07 6.10 -44.03
N GLN A 120 -10.18 6.55 -43.44
CA GLN A 120 -10.27 6.91 -42.02
C GLN A 120 -10.24 5.69 -41.09
N GLN A 121 -10.84 4.56 -41.49
CA GLN A 121 -10.85 3.32 -40.71
C GLN A 121 -9.47 2.65 -40.61
N ILE A 122 -8.58 2.91 -41.57
CA ILE A 122 -7.18 2.44 -41.56
C ILE A 122 -6.37 3.10 -40.41
N VAL A 123 -6.74 4.30 -39.96
CA VAL A 123 -5.96 5.17 -39.06
C VAL A 123 -6.30 4.99 -37.58
N ASN A 124 -6.78 3.81 -37.14
CA ASN A 124 -7.09 3.61 -35.72
C ASN A 124 -5.81 3.52 -34.85
N HIS A 125 -5.19 4.68 -34.60
CA HIS A 125 -3.91 4.88 -33.89
C HIS A 125 -3.93 4.40 -32.42
N GLN A 126 -5.11 4.14 -31.85
CA GLN A 126 -5.22 3.55 -30.51
C GLN A 126 -4.86 2.07 -30.52
N GLN A 127 -5.21 1.35 -31.59
CA GLN A 127 -4.95 -0.08 -31.73
C GLN A 127 -3.44 -0.33 -31.97
N ASP A 128 -2.77 0.48 -32.79
CA ASP A 128 -1.31 0.36 -33.06
C ASP A 128 -0.45 0.46 -31.79
N LYS A 129 -0.87 1.30 -30.83
CA LYS A 129 -0.21 1.42 -29.52
C LYS A 129 -0.42 0.18 -28.63
N VAL A 130 -1.55 -0.52 -28.78
CA VAL A 130 -1.86 -1.77 -28.06
C VAL A 130 -1.05 -2.95 -28.61
N ASP A 131 -0.75 -2.99 -29.92
CA ASP A 131 0.09 -4.04 -30.52
C ASP A 131 1.55 -3.90 -30.15
N GLN A 132 2.08 -2.67 -30.17
CA GLN A 132 3.43 -2.39 -29.69
C GLN A 132 3.61 -2.90 -28.25
N ALA A 133 2.57 -2.76 -27.41
CA ALA A 133 2.56 -3.33 -26.07
C ALA A 133 2.52 -4.87 -26.06
N SER A 134 1.86 -5.52 -27.02
CA SER A 134 1.81 -6.98 -27.15
C SER A 134 3.14 -7.58 -27.67
N ASP A 135 3.77 -6.96 -28.67
CA ASP A 135 5.08 -7.38 -29.17
C ASP A 135 6.18 -7.14 -28.12
N TYR A 136 6.07 -6.04 -27.37
CA TYR A 136 6.93 -5.75 -26.22
C TYR A 136 6.75 -6.78 -25.09
N ARG A 137 5.50 -7.20 -24.80
CA ARG A 137 5.23 -8.30 -23.87
C ARG A 137 5.83 -9.62 -24.33
N PHE A 138 5.80 -9.94 -25.63
CA PHE A 138 6.43 -11.15 -26.17
C PHE A 138 7.96 -11.12 -26.03
N ILE A 139 8.59 -9.96 -26.24
CA ILE A 139 10.03 -9.78 -26.04
C ILE A 139 10.39 -9.92 -24.55
N LEU A 140 9.59 -9.34 -23.64
CA LEU A 140 9.76 -9.46 -22.19
C LEU A 140 9.53 -10.89 -21.69
N SER A 141 8.49 -11.59 -22.17
CA SER A 141 8.21 -12.97 -21.77
C SER A 141 9.23 -13.97 -22.30
N ASN A 142 10.01 -13.59 -23.31
CA ASN A 142 11.12 -14.37 -23.85
C ASN A 142 12.48 -13.78 -23.45
N GLN A 143 12.53 -12.82 -22.51
CA GLN A 143 13.75 -12.09 -22.16
C GLN A 143 14.86 -13.01 -21.68
N ASP A 144 14.56 -14.01 -20.84
CA ASP A 144 15.56 -14.97 -20.37
C ASP A 144 16.07 -15.86 -21.49
N ARG A 145 15.20 -16.26 -22.43
CA ARG A 145 15.57 -17.04 -23.62
C ARG A 145 16.41 -16.21 -24.59
N ILE A 146 16.13 -14.92 -24.72
CA ILE A 146 16.91 -13.96 -25.50
C ILE A 146 18.29 -13.74 -24.85
N ILE A 147 18.34 -13.59 -23.52
CA ILE A 147 19.60 -13.49 -22.76
C ILE A 147 20.42 -14.77 -22.91
N GLN A 148 19.79 -15.94 -22.81
CA GLN A 148 20.44 -17.23 -22.98
C GLN A 148 20.98 -17.42 -24.40
N LEU A 149 20.19 -17.13 -25.44
CA LEU A 149 20.64 -17.17 -26.83
C LEU A 149 21.79 -16.17 -27.08
N ASN A 150 21.78 -15.03 -26.40
CA ASN A 150 22.83 -14.01 -26.49
C ASN A 150 24.10 -14.46 -25.75
N GLN A 151 23.97 -15.15 -24.61
CA GLN A 151 25.10 -15.79 -23.91
C GLN A 151 25.69 -16.94 -24.72
N GLU A 152 24.86 -17.77 -25.34
CA GLU A 152 25.28 -18.85 -26.25
C GLU A 152 25.99 -18.26 -27.48
N ALA A 153 25.46 -17.20 -28.08
CA ALA A 153 26.12 -16.48 -29.16
C ALA A 153 27.46 -15.88 -28.72
N ASN A 154 27.53 -15.25 -27.55
CA ASN A 154 28.78 -14.72 -26.97
C ASN A 154 29.82 -15.81 -26.71
N SER A 155 29.41 -16.96 -26.19
CA SER A 155 30.30 -18.10 -25.94
C SER A 155 30.84 -18.70 -27.25
N LYS A 156 30.02 -18.76 -28.31
CA LYS A 156 30.44 -19.15 -29.66
C LYS A 156 31.37 -18.11 -30.28
N ILE A 157 31.14 -16.82 -30.05
CA ILE A 157 31.99 -15.72 -30.54
C ILE A 157 33.36 -15.73 -29.86
N GLN A 158 33.46 -16.12 -28.60
CA GLN A 158 34.73 -16.23 -27.88
C GLN A 158 35.61 -17.41 -28.33
N GLN A 159 35.02 -18.40 -29.00
CA GLN A 159 35.73 -19.60 -29.50
C GLN A 159 36.30 -19.42 -30.92
N LEU A 160 36.11 -18.25 -31.52
CA LEU A 160 36.52 -17.93 -32.88
C LEU A 160 37.93 -17.32 -32.95
N SER A 161 38.66 -17.60 -34.04
CA SER A 161 40.10 -17.33 -34.17
C SER A 161 40.42 -15.83 -34.33
N SER A 162 41.70 -15.48 -34.09
CA SER A 162 42.22 -14.11 -33.98
C SER A 162 42.01 -13.21 -35.22
N GLU A 163 41.78 -13.77 -36.40
CA GLU A 163 41.47 -13.01 -37.63
C GLU A 163 40.05 -12.45 -37.66
N GLN A 164 39.14 -12.93 -36.81
CA GLN A 164 37.75 -12.46 -36.71
C GLN A 164 37.57 -11.31 -35.69
N ARG A 165 38.66 -10.84 -35.06
CA ARG A 165 38.68 -9.83 -33.98
C ARG A 165 38.23 -8.42 -34.40
N GLU A 166 38.43 -8.03 -35.65
CA GLU A 166 38.07 -6.68 -36.13
C GLU A 166 36.55 -6.48 -36.23
N GLY A 167 35.81 -7.52 -36.66
CA GLY A 167 34.34 -7.53 -36.58
C GLY A 167 33.81 -7.69 -35.15
N GLN A 168 34.62 -8.27 -34.26
CA GLN A 168 34.30 -8.55 -32.87
C GLN A 168 34.23 -7.29 -32.02
N PHE A 169 35.11 -6.31 -32.27
CA PHE A 169 35.09 -5.01 -31.57
C PHE A 169 33.78 -4.24 -31.86
N ILE A 170 33.32 -4.28 -33.11
CA ILE A 170 32.05 -3.63 -33.52
C ILE A 170 30.86 -4.34 -32.86
N ILE A 171 30.84 -5.67 -32.82
CA ILE A 171 29.78 -6.45 -32.17
C ILE A 171 29.77 -6.22 -30.65
N LEU A 172 30.94 -6.14 -30.01
CA LEU A 172 31.06 -5.85 -28.58
C LEU A 172 30.66 -4.41 -28.24
N GLN A 173 30.99 -3.43 -29.10
CA GLN A 173 30.48 -2.06 -28.97
C GLN A 173 28.96 -2.00 -29.13
N GLN A 174 28.39 -2.75 -30.08
CA GLN A 174 26.96 -2.82 -30.29
C GLN A 174 26.23 -3.50 -29.13
N LEU A 175 26.83 -4.54 -28.52
CA LEU A 175 26.30 -5.18 -27.31
C LEU A 175 26.41 -4.29 -26.07
N ALA A 176 27.50 -3.54 -25.92
CA ALA A 176 27.65 -2.54 -24.86
C ALA A 176 26.62 -1.40 -25.02
N SER A 177 26.42 -0.92 -26.24
CA SER A 177 25.39 0.06 -26.58
C SER A 177 23.98 -0.48 -26.33
N MET A 178 23.70 -1.75 -26.66
CA MET A 178 22.43 -2.41 -26.31
C MET A 178 22.22 -2.49 -24.81
N LYS A 179 23.27 -2.80 -24.03
CA LYS A 179 23.20 -2.86 -22.57
C LYS A 179 22.94 -1.46 -21.98
N GLU A 180 23.56 -0.41 -22.53
CA GLU A 180 23.27 0.98 -22.18
C GLU A 180 21.86 1.40 -22.58
N GLN A 181 21.36 1.00 -23.76
CA GLN A 181 20.01 1.30 -24.22
C GLN A 181 18.94 0.59 -23.38
N ILE A 182 19.17 -0.67 -22.97
CA ILE A 182 18.32 -1.39 -22.02
C ILE A 182 18.34 -0.74 -20.63
N THR A 183 19.50 -0.23 -20.21
CA THR A 183 19.64 0.48 -18.94
C THR A 183 19.00 1.87 -18.99
N ALA A 184 19.06 2.55 -20.15
CA ALA A 184 18.39 3.83 -20.42
C ALA A 184 16.87 3.67 -20.53
N LEU A 185 16.38 2.54 -21.05
CA LEU A 185 14.95 2.17 -21.02
C LEU A 185 14.42 1.98 -19.59
N ASN A 186 15.29 1.77 -18.60
CA ASN A 186 14.92 1.57 -17.21
C ASN A 186 14.80 2.88 -16.39
N ILE A 187 15.06 4.05 -16.99
CA ILE A 187 14.99 5.35 -16.28
C ILE A 187 14.07 6.34 -17.05
N ASN A 188 12.82 6.41 -16.59
CA ASN A 188 11.76 7.40 -16.85
C ASN A 188 10.83 7.26 -18.10
N ARG A 189 9.62 6.73 -17.82
CA ARG A 189 8.30 6.94 -18.49
C ARG A 189 8.17 6.31 -19.90
N SER A 190 7.21 5.44 -20.24
CA SER A 190 5.86 5.15 -19.72
C SER A 190 5.47 3.73 -20.15
N ILE A 191 5.09 2.88 -19.19
CA ILE A 191 4.52 1.54 -19.42
C ILE A 191 3.18 1.71 -20.17
N PRO A 192 2.87 0.95 -21.26
CA PRO A 192 1.54 1.02 -21.86
C PRO A 192 0.50 0.54 -20.85
N LYS A 193 -0.54 1.37 -20.62
CA LYS A 193 -1.62 1.15 -19.66
C LYS A 193 -2.11 -0.30 -19.65
N PRO A 194 -2.14 -0.97 -18.49
CA PRO A 194 -2.75 -2.28 -18.39
C PRO A 194 -4.28 -2.15 -18.58
N LEU A 195 -4.88 -2.93 -19.50
CA LEU A 195 -6.33 -2.89 -19.76
C LEU A 195 -7.08 -3.24 -18.47
N LEU A 196 -8.11 -2.44 -18.15
CA LEU A 196 -9.09 -2.80 -17.14
C LEU A 196 -9.86 -4.03 -17.63
N ASP A 197 -10.02 -5.04 -16.77
CA ASP A 197 -10.82 -6.23 -17.08
C ASP A 197 -12.28 -5.79 -17.28
N PRO A 198 -12.87 -6.02 -18.47
CA PRO A 198 -14.23 -5.58 -18.78
C PRO A 198 -15.28 -6.09 -17.79
N ARG A 199 -15.02 -7.19 -17.08
CA ARG A 199 -15.94 -7.75 -16.08
C ARG A 199 -16.16 -6.84 -14.88
N TYR A 200 -15.22 -5.93 -14.60
CA TYR A 200 -15.34 -4.97 -13.52
C TYR A 200 -15.78 -3.59 -14.03
N MET A 201 -16.00 -3.41 -15.33
CA MET A 201 -16.42 -2.12 -15.89
C MET A 201 -17.93 -1.97 -15.78
N VAL A 202 -18.35 -0.92 -15.07
CA VAL A 202 -19.75 -0.57 -14.87
C VAL A 202 -20.05 0.70 -15.65
N PRO A 203 -21.04 0.70 -16.56
CA PRO A 203 -21.47 1.90 -17.26
C PRO A 203 -21.99 2.96 -16.31
N TYR A 204 -21.66 4.23 -16.53
CA TYR A 204 -22.02 5.30 -15.59
C TYR A 204 -23.54 5.44 -15.39
N PHE A 205 -24.32 5.19 -16.44
CA PHE A 205 -25.79 5.31 -16.40
C PHE A 205 -26.46 4.26 -15.50
N GLU A 206 -25.77 3.16 -15.15
CA GLU A 206 -26.27 2.16 -14.19
C GLU A 206 -26.10 2.59 -12.72
N LEU A 207 -25.34 3.66 -12.47
CA LEU A 207 -25.04 4.14 -11.13
C LEU A 207 -26.07 5.18 -10.70
N MET A 208 -26.76 4.91 -9.60
CA MET A 208 -27.66 5.87 -8.95
C MET A 208 -26.94 6.51 -7.76
N PHE A 209 -26.89 7.84 -7.73
CA PHE A 209 -26.30 8.61 -6.64
C PHE A 209 -27.40 9.10 -5.70
N ASP A 210 -27.40 8.63 -4.45
CA ASP A 210 -28.43 9.00 -3.47
C ASP A 210 -27.99 10.21 -2.63
N LYS A 211 -26.86 10.10 -1.92
CA LYS A 211 -26.39 11.14 -0.98
C LYS A 211 -24.87 11.20 -0.93
N LYS A 212 -24.29 12.40 -0.97
CA LYS A 212 -22.86 12.60 -0.65
C LYS A 212 -22.61 12.31 0.83
N ILE A 213 -21.68 11.39 1.12
CA ILE A 213 -21.37 10.95 2.49
C ILE A 213 -20.07 11.54 3.02
N ALA A 214 -19.07 11.76 2.18
CA ALA A 214 -17.77 12.30 2.62
C ALA A 214 -17.01 12.99 1.49
N ASP A 215 -16.08 13.85 1.88
CA ASP A 215 -14.99 14.34 1.03
C ASP A 215 -13.75 13.49 1.28
N SER A 216 -13.05 13.09 0.21
CA SER A 216 -11.78 12.36 0.29
C SER A 216 -10.67 13.18 -0.37
N ALA A 217 -9.42 12.81 -0.13
CA ALA A 217 -8.27 13.45 -0.76
C ALA A 217 -8.24 13.33 -2.30
N PHE A 218 -9.07 12.46 -2.89
CA PHE A 218 -9.06 12.12 -4.31
C PHE A 218 -10.40 12.38 -5.01
N GLY A 219 -11.37 12.96 -4.28
CA GLY A 219 -12.71 13.24 -4.79
C GLY A 219 -13.79 13.04 -3.74
N GLU A 220 -15.00 12.74 -4.18
CA GLU A 220 -16.19 12.71 -3.33
C GLU A 220 -16.68 11.27 -3.16
N ILE A 221 -17.19 10.94 -1.98
CA ILE A 221 -17.79 9.63 -1.71
C ILE A 221 -19.30 9.80 -1.58
N TYR A 222 -20.06 8.98 -2.31
CA TYR A 222 -21.51 8.96 -2.33
C TYR A 222 -22.04 7.61 -1.85
N LEU A 223 -23.12 7.64 -1.07
CA LEU A 223 -24.06 6.54 -0.96
C LEU A 223 -24.85 6.47 -2.27
N GLY A 224 -25.00 5.27 -2.82
CA GLY A 224 -25.74 5.08 -4.06
C GLY A 224 -26.24 3.65 -4.23
N ARG A 225 -26.71 3.35 -5.44
CA ARG A 225 -27.21 2.03 -5.83
C ARG A 225 -26.64 1.58 -7.16
N TRP A 226 -26.38 0.28 -7.28
CA TRP A 226 -26.04 -0.40 -8.51
C TRP A 226 -26.72 -1.78 -8.51
N ASN A 227 -27.51 -2.09 -9.54
CA ASN A 227 -28.33 -3.31 -9.61
C ASN A 227 -29.20 -3.53 -8.34
N GLU A 228 -29.90 -2.49 -7.88
CA GLU A 228 -30.70 -2.46 -6.64
C GLU A 228 -29.91 -2.68 -5.33
N GLN A 229 -28.61 -2.93 -5.41
CA GLN A 229 -27.75 -3.09 -4.24
C GLN A 229 -27.25 -1.73 -3.76
N VAL A 230 -27.30 -1.52 -2.44
CA VAL A 230 -26.74 -0.33 -1.78
C VAL A 230 -25.21 -0.42 -1.81
N VAL A 231 -24.57 0.62 -2.34
CA VAL A 231 -23.12 0.69 -2.56
C VAL A 231 -22.54 2.03 -2.15
N SER A 232 -21.24 2.05 -1.91
CA SER A 232 -20.43 3.27 -1.85
C SER A 232 -19.82 3.54 -3.22
N ILE A 233 -19.97 4.77 -3.70
CA ILE A 233 -19.43 5.24 -4.98
C ILE A 233 -18.40 6.32 -4.68
N LYS A 234 -17.12 5.98 -4.84
CA LYS A 234 -16.01 6.94 -4.74
C LYS A 234 -15.78 7.57 -6.11
N LEU A 235 -16.29 8.78 -6.29
CA LEU A 235 -16.16 9.58 -7.51
C LEU A 235 -14.86 10.39 -7.46
N MET A 236 -13.97 10.16 -8.42
CA MET A 236 -12.74 10.94 -8.55
C MET A 236 -13.04 12.30 -9.21
N GLU A 237 -12.25 13.34 -8.90
CA GLU A 237 -12.48 14.70 -9.39
C GLU A 237 -12.61 14.77 -10.93
N ASN A 238 -13.49 15.68 -11.40
CA ASN A 238 -13.98 15.79 -12.80
C ASN A 238 -12.90 16.06 -13.88
N LEU A 239 -11.62 16.25 -13.52
CA LEU A 239 -10.51 16.60 -14.41
C LEU A 239 -9.30 15.69 -14.16
N LEU A 240 -9.47 14.39 -14.37
CA LEU A 240 -8.36 13.44 -14.26
C LEU A 240 -7.30 13.72 -15.32
N THR A 241 -6.08 14.03 -14.87
CA THR A 241 -4.92 14.01 -15.76
C THR A 241 -4.68 12.59 -16.27
N GLU A 242 -3.91 12.42 -17.35
CA GLU A 242 -3.53 11.08 -17.82
C GLU A 242 -2.78 10.28 -16.75
N GLN A 243 -2.08 10.97 -15.83
CA GLN A 243 -1.43 10.33 -14.69
C GLN A 243 -2.44 9.84 -13.64
N ASP A 244 -3.49 10.63 -13.35
CA ASP A 244 -4.54 10.24 -12.40
C ASP A 244 -5.34 9.04 -12.91
N LYS A 245 -5.58 8.96 -14.23
CA LYS A 245 -6.17 7.77 -14.87
C LYS A 245 -5.28 6.54 -14.70
N ASP A 246 -3.96 6.67 -14.83
CA ASP A 246 -3.03 5.56 -14.61
C ASP A 246 -3.05 5.07 -13.15
N PHE A 247 -3.17 5.99 -12.19
CA PHE A 247 -3.32 5.63 -10.78
C PHE A 247 -4.63 4.91 -10.51
N PHE A 248 -5.73 5.44 -11.04
CA PHE A 248 -7.04 4.80 -10.94
C PHE A 248 -7.02 3.37 -11.52
N ILE A 249 -6.43 3.19 -12.71
CA ILE A 249 -6.31 1.87 -13.34
C ILE A 249 -5.51 0.90 -12.47
N ARG A 250 -4.40 1.35 -11.88
CA ARG A 250 -3.59 0.54 -10.97
C ARG A 250 -4.37 0.16 -9.71
N GLU A 251 -5.10 1.11 -9.12
CA GLU A 251 -5.95 0.85 -7.95
C GLU A 251 -6.99 -0.22 -8.26
N VAL A 252 -7.70 -0.11 -9.39
CA VAL A 252 -8.67 -1.12 -9.85
C VAL A 252 -8.00 -2.49 -10.02
N GLN A 253 -6.78 -2.55 -10.55
CA GLN A 253 -6.10 -3.82 -10.75
C GLN A 253 -5.71 -4.52 -9.46
N ILE A 254 -5.19 -3.77 -8.50
CA ILE A 254 -4.86 -4.31 -7.18
C ILE A 254 -6.15 -4.75 -6.49
N ILE A 255 -7.12 -3.84 -6.34
CA ILE A 255 -8.34 -4.11 -5.56
C ILE A 255 -9.23 -5.19 -6.20
N SER A 256 -9.19 -5.36 -7.52
CA SER A 256 -9.94 -6.42 -8.21
C SER A 256 -9.46 -7.83 -7.86
N GLN A 257 -8.21 -7.98 -7.41
CA GLN A 257 -7.60 -9.26 -7.03
C GLN A 257 -7.77 -9.57 -5.54
N LEU A 258 -8.13 -8.57 -4.73
CA LEU A 258 -8.28 -8.71 -3.28
C LEU A 258 -9.69 -9.20 -2.93
N ARG A 259 -9.75 -10.34 -2.25
CA ARG A 259 -11.00 -10.97 -1.77
C ARG A 259 -10.76 -11.53 -0.37
N ASN A 260 -11.19 -10.77 0.65
CA ASN A 260 -11.06 -11.14 2.05
C ASN A 260 -12.11 -10.39 2.88
N GLN A 261 -12.56 -11.00 3.99
CA GLN A 261 -13.61 -10.44 4.85
C GLN A 261 -13.21 -9.10 5.51
N GLN A 262 -11.92 -8.88 5.75
CA GLN A 262 -11.36 -7.67 6.37
C GLN A 262 -10.87 -6.63 5.35
N ILE A 263 -11.19 -6.81 4.06
CA ILE A 263 -10.93 -5.85 2.98
C ILE A 263 -12.27 -5.35 2.45
N VAL A 264 -12.39 -4.04 2.25
CA VAL A 264 -13.60 -3.46 1.65
C VAL A 264 -13.81 -4.07 0.26
N GLN A 265 -14.95 -4.71 0.09
CA GLN A 265 -15.30 -5.47 -1.09
C GLN A 265 -15.51 -4.53 -2.27
N PHE A 266 -14.67 -4.70 -3.28
CA PHE A 266 -14.80 -4.05 -4.58
C PHE A 266 -15.82 -4.80 -5.45
N TYR A 267 -16.72 -4.05 -6.09
CA TYR A 267 -17.71 -4.58 -7.02
C TYR A 267 -17.38 -4.24 -8.47
N GLY A 268 -16.93 -3.01 -8.73
CA GLY A 268 -16.64 -2.57 -10.08
C GLY A 268 -16.09 -1.16 -10.12
N ALA A 269 -15.76 -0.70 -11.32
CA ALA A 269 -15.23 0.62 -11.59
C ALA A 269 -15.88 1.19 -12.86
N CYS A 270 -16.10 2.50 -12.88
CA CYS A 270 -16.55 3.24 -14.05
C CYS A 270 -15.41 4.11 -14.55
N LEU A 271 -15.19 4.16 -15.87
CA LEU A 271 -14.24 5.08 -16.51
C LEU A 271 -14.83 5.56 -17.85
N GLU A 272 -15.64 6.61 -17.81
CA GLU A 272 -16.36 7.14 -18.97
C GLU A 272 -16.29 8.67 -19.01
N SER A 273 -16.04 9.25 -20.19
CA SER A 273 -16.21 10.70 -20.45
C SER A 273 -15.59 11.64 -19.41
N GLY A 274 -14.41 11.29 -18.86
CA GLY A 274 -13.69 12.10 -17.87
C GLY A 274 -14.08 11.85 -16.41
N ARG A 275 -14.99 10.92 -16.14
CA ARG A 275 -15.43 10.51 -14.79
C ARG A 275 -14.86 9.14 -14.46
N ALA A 276 -14.25 9.01 -13.29
CA ALA A 276 -13.82 7.71 -12.77
C ALA A 276 -14.47 7.44 -11.41
N CYS A 277 -15.04 6.25 -11.24
CA CYS A 277 -15.70 5.85 -10.00
C CYS A 277 -15.24 4.48 -9.55
N LEU A 278 -15.04 4.28 -8.24
CA LEU A 278 -14.97 2.94 -7.65
C LEU A 278 -16.30 2.61 -6.97
N ILE A 279 -16.86 1.45 -7.29
CA ILE A 279 -18.06 0.90 -6.68
C ILE A 279 -17.64 -0.16 -5.67
N MET A 280 -17.99 0.06 -4.40
CA MET A 280 -17.57 -0.74 -3.27
C MET A 280 -18.74 -1.03 -2.33
N GLU A 281 -18.58 -1.99 -1.43
CA GLU A 281 -19.54 -2.17 -0.33
C GLU A 281 -19.69 -0.89 0.49
N TYR A 282 -20.91 -0.63 0.94
CA TYR A 282 -21.20 0.50 1.81
C TYR A 282 -20.88 0.15 3.26
N MET A 283 -20.16 1.06 3.94
CA MET A 283 -19.70 0.90 5.32
C MET A 283 -20.46 1.88 6.22
N GLU A 284 -21.51 1.39 6.88
CA GLU A 284 -22.56 2.25 7.46
C GLU A 284 -22.10 3.14 8.62
N LYS A 285 -21.03 2.75 9.33
CA LYS A 285 -20.49 3.54 10.46
C LYS A 285 -19.37 4.51 10.04
N GLY A 286 -19.00 4.56 8.76
CA GLY A 286 -17.92 5.41 8.28
C GLY A 286 -16.53 4.91 8.70
N SER A 287 -15.59 5.82 8.86
CA SER A 287 -14.20 5.49 9.22
C SER A 287 -14.02 5.24 10.71
N LEU A 288 -13.01 4.42 11.07
CA LEU A 288 -12.60 4.22 12.45
C LEU A 288 -12.19 5.57 13.09
N TYR A 289 -11.59 6.47 12.31
CA TYR A 289 -11.28 7.82 12.74
C TYR A 289 -12.50 8.56 13.28
N GLU A 290 -13.64 8.49 12.58
CA GLU A 290 -14.91 9.12 13.00
C GLU A 290 -15.56 8.38 14.16
N VAL A 291 -15.56 7.04 14.14
CA VAL A 291 -16.11 6.21 15.21
C VAL A 291 -15.44 6.49 16.55
N LEU A 292 -14.10 6.57 16.57
CA LEU A 292 -13.34 6.88 17.79
C LEU A 292 -13.59 8.30 18.32
N ALA A 293 -14.02 9.24 17.46
CA ALA A 293 -14.41 10.58 17.89
C ALA A 293 -15.81 10.62 18.48
N ALA A 294 -16.71 9.76 17.99
CA ALA A 294 -18.12 9.77 18.35
C ALA A 294 -18.42 8.97 19.63
N GLU A 295 -17.78 7.81 19.81
CA GLU A 295 -18.08 6.90 20.91
C GLU A 295 -16.84 6.27 21.53
N LYS A 296 -16.92 5.97 22.84
CA LYS A 296 -15.88 5.21 23.53
C LYS A 296 -16.14 3.71 23.33
N LEU A 297 -15.17 3.04 22.72
CA LEU A 297 -15.25 1.60 22.46
C LEU A 297 -15.18 0.77 23.75
N SER A 298 -15.97 -0.31 23.81
CA SER A 298 -15.82 -1.36 24.82
C SER A 298 -14.56 -2.20 24.57
N ALA A 299 -14.10 -2.93 25.58
CA ALA A 299 -12.91 -3.80 25.46
C ALA A 299 -13.07 -4.86 24.37
N GLU A 300 -14.28 -5.41 24.20
CA GLU A 300 -14.59 -6.37 23.13
C GLU A 300 -14.52 -5.73 21.74
N GLN A 301 -15.10 -4.54 21.55
CA GLN A 301 -15.01 -3.80 20.29
C GLN A 301 -13.57 -3.43 19.95
N GLN A 302 -12.81 -2.93 20.92
CA GLN A 302 -11.39 -2.59 20.75
C GLN A 302 -10.60 -3.80 20.24
N LYS A 303 -10.83 -4.96 20.83
CA LYS A 303 -10.17 -6.21 20.46
C LYS A 303 -10.57 -6.71 19.08
N ASN A 304 -11.87 -6.74 18.78
CA ASN A 304 -12.37 -7.23 17.50
C ASN A 304 -11.87 -6.37 16.35
N MET A 305 -11.91 -5.03 16.50
CA MET A 305 -11.37 -4.11 15.50
C MET A 305 -9.86 -4.26 15.32
N ALA A 306 -9.09 -4.40 16.40
CA ALA A 306 -7.65 -4.64 16.31
C ALA A 306 -7.32 -5.93 15.54
N LEU A 307 -8.06 -7.01 15.81
CA LEU A 307 -7.89 -8.28 15.11
C LEU A 307 -8.31 -8.23 13.65
N ASP A 308 -9.43 -7.59 13.34
CA ASP A 308 -9.89 -7.40 11.97
C ASP A 308 -8.84 -6.65 11.14
N ILE A 309 -8.29 -5.55 11.67
CA ILE A 309 -7.24 -4.77 10.98
C ILE A 309 -5.98 -5.64 10.80
N ALA A 310 -5.54 -6.35 11.83
CA ALA A 310 -4.36 -7.22 11.74
C ALA A 310 -4.54 -8.35 10.73
N ARG A 311 -5.71 -8.98 10.68
CA ARG A 311 -6.05 -10.04 9.70
C ARG A 311 -6.13 -9.50 8.28
N GLY A 312 -6.71 -8.31 8.09
CA GLY A 312 -6.73 -7.61 6.81
C GLY A 312 -5.32 -7.32 6.29
N LEU A 313 -4.44 -6.80 7.16
CA LEU A 313 -3.05 -6.53 6.80
C LEU A 313 -2.29 -7.81 6.49
N HIS A 314 -2.49 -8.86 7.28
CA HIS A 314 -1.83 -10.15 7.06
C HIS A 314 -2.19 -10.72 5.69
N TYR A 315 -3.47 -10.63 5.33
CA TYR A 315 -3.93 -11.00 4.00
C TYR A 315 -3.27 -10.15 2.90
N LEU A 316 -3.24 -8.82 3.03
CA LEU A 316 -2.59 -7.95 2.03
C LEU A 316 -1.12 -8.30 1.82
N HIS A 317 -0.36 -8.45 2.90
CA HIS A 317 1.07 -8.80 2.83
C HIS A 317 1.26 -10.19 2.21
N SER A 318 0.38 -11.16 2.49
CA SER A 318 0.41 -12.48 1.84
C SER A 318 0.18 -12.42 0.32
N GLN A 319 -0.51 -11.38 -0.17
CA GLN A 319 -0.70 -11.12 -1.60
C GLN A 319 0.43 -10.26 -2.20
N GLY A 320 1.48 -9.93 -1.43
CA GLY A 320 2.58 -9.06 -1.85
C GLY A 320 2.20 -7.58 -1.94
N VAL A 321 1.12 -7.16 -1.29
CA VAL A 321 0.62 -5.78 -1.30
C VAL A 321 0.95 -5.09 0.02
N VAL A 322 1.65 -3.96 -0.05
CA VAL A 322 1.92 -3.07 1.10
C VAL A 322 0.92 -1.91 1.05
N HIS A 323 0.25 -1.59 2.15
CA HIS A 323 -0.81 -0.58 2.20
C HIS A 323 -0.27 0.84 2.04
N ARG A 324 0.84 1.19 2.72
CA ARG A 324 1.60 2.46 2.59
C ARG A 324 0.91 3.75 3.02
N ASP A 325 -0.41 3.74 3.21
CA ASP A 325 -1.21 4.84 3.76
C ASP A 325 -2.17 4.32 4.84
N LEU A 326 -1.67 3.42 5.70
CA LEU A 326 -2.48 2.83 6.75
C LEU A 326 -2.71 3.87 7.86
N GLN A 327 -3.95 4.31 8.03
CA GLN A 327 -4.38 5.24 9.07
C GLN A 327 -5.83 4.94 9.47
N SER A 328 -6.27 5.43 10.64
CA SER A 328 -7.64 5.17 11.12
C SER A 328 -8.74 5.73 10.19
N ALA A 329 -8.43 6.70 9.32
CA ALA A 329 -9.35 7.19 8.29
C ALA A 329 -9.56 6.18 7.14
N ASN A 330 -8.58 5.32 6.87
CA ASN A 330 -8.60 4.30 5.81
C ASN A 330 -9.04 2.91 6.33
N VAL A 331 -9.52 2.85 7.57
CA VAL A 331 -10.18 1.67 8.14
C VAL A 331 -11.67 1.99 8.25
N LEU A 332 -12.53 1.28 7.53
CA LEU A 332 -13.97 1.52 7.53
C LEU A 332 -14.70 0.49 8.40
N ILE A 333 -15.79 0.94 9.02
CA ILE A 333 -16.58 0.13 9.96
C ILE A 333 -17.99 -0.11 9.39
N ASN A 334 -18.42 -1.37 9.35
CA ASN A 334 -19.78 -1.72 8.91
C ASN A 334 -20.79 -1.64 10.07
N LYS A 335 -22.08 -1.83 9.78
CA LYS A 335 -23.16 -1.80 10.78
C LYS A 335 -22.99 -2.80 11.94
N TYR A 336 -22.24 -3.88 11.73
CA TYR A 336 -21.97 -4.91 12.74
C TYR A 336 -20.74 -4.58 13.61
N GLY A 337 -20.05 -3.47 13.33
CA GLY A 337 -18.84 -3.08 14.05
C GLY A 337 -17.56 -3.80 13.59
N GLN A 338 -17.59 -4.46 12.43
CA GLN A 338 -16.41 -5.10 11.85
C GLN A 338 -15.56 -4.07 11.12
N ALA A 339 -14.25 -4.14 11.32
CA ALA A 339 -13.30 -3.25 10.66
C ALA A 339 -12.84 -3.86 9.32
N LYS A 340 -12.77 -3.03 8.29
CA LYS A 340 -12.23 -3.43 6.99
C LYS A 340 -11.27 -2.37 6.47
N LEU A 341 -10.17 -2.81 5.90
CA LEU A 341 -9.21 -1.90 5.26
C LEU A 341 -9.77 -1.38 3.95
N ALA A 342 -9.48 -0.12 3.63
CA ALA A 342 -9.88 0.56 2.40
C ALA A 342 -8.70 1.37 1.82
N ASP A 343 -8.89 1.95 0.64
CA ASP A 343 -7.98 2.94 0.04
C ASP A 343 -6.53 2.44 -0.15
N PHE A 344 -6.38 1.36 -0.90
CA PHE A 344 -5.09 0.72 -1.24
C PHE A 344 -4.34 1.38 -2.42
N GLY A 345 -4.99 2.30 -3.14
CA GLY A 345 -4.58 2.69 -4.50
C GLY A 345 -3.48 3.74 -4.63
N LEU A 346 -3.10 4.46 -3.57
CA LEU A 346 -2.39 5.73 -3.73
C LEU A 346 -1.31 5.97 -2.69
N SER A 347 -0.31 5.08 -2.64
CA SER A 347 1.01 5.49 -2.15
C SER A 347 1.56 6.58 -3.07
N LYS A 348 1.39 7.85 -2.70
CA LYS A 348 1.94 9.00 -3.44
C LYS A 348 3.44 8.83 -3.62
N THR A 349 3.88 8.31 -4.76
CA THR A 349 5.25 8.51 -5.22
C THR A 349 5.34 9.94 -5.74
N LYS A 350 6.00 10.78 -4.94
CA LYS A 350 6.27 12.22 -5.08
C LYS A 350 5.20 13.12 -4.46
N ALA A 351 5.52 13.54 -3.23
CA ALA A 351 5.46 14.93 -2.79
C ALA A 351 4.63 15.88 -3.67
N THR A 352 3.30 15.77 -3.64
CA THR A 352 2.40 16.87 -4.00
C THR A 352 0.99 16.59 -3.47
N SER A 353 0.35 17.68 -3.03
CA SER A 353 -1.04 17.86 -2.58
C SER A 353 -1.52 17.18 -1.28
N VAL A 354 -1.14 17.72 -0.11
CA VAL A 354 -2.13 18.51 0.66
C VAL A 354 -1.37 19.72 1.21
N LYS A 355 -1.36 20.80 0.43
CA LYS A 355 -1.21 22.15 1.00
C LYS A 355 -2.59 22.50 1.56
N THR A 356 -2.85 22.18 2.82
CA THR A 356 -3.65 23.09 3.64
C THR A 356 -2.78 24.31 3.88
N ALA A 357 -3.34 25.51 3.67
CA ALA A 357 -2.65 26.75 3.96
C ALA A 357 -2.14 26.74 5.41
N GLY A 358 -0.86 26.42 5.61
CA GLY A 358 -0.17 26.51 6.91
C GLY A 358 0.14 25.21 7.67
N GLY A 359 0.15 23.99 7.10
CA GLY A 359 0.51 22.81 7.90
C GLY A 359 0.76 21.52 7.12
N PHE A 360 1.60 20.64 7.68
CA PHE A 360 1.88 19.28 7.21
C PHE A 360 0.58 18.45 7.07
N SER A 361 0.57 17.47 6.16
CA SER A 361 -0.55 16.52 6.01
C SER A 361 -0.83 15.78 7.32
N GLN A 362 -2.11 15.63 7.69
CA GLN A 362 -2.53 14.88 8.88
C GLN A 362 -1.99 13.44 8.87
N ALA A 363 -1.83 12.82 7.70
CA ALA A 363 -1.32 11.45 7.54
C ALA A 363 0.10 11.22 8.09
N VAL A 364 0.90 12.29 8.30
CA VAL A 364 2.27 12.21 8.81
C VAL A 364 2.34 11.56 10.21
N GLN A 365 1.26 11.63 10.98
CA GLN A 365 1.16 11.07 12.34
C GLN A 365 1.27 9.53 12.38
N TRP A 366 0.89 8.84 11.30
CA TRP A 366 0.91 7.38 11.23
C TRP A 366 2.19 6.83 10.57
N LEU A 367 3.02 7.70 9.95
CA LEU A 367 4.18 7.27 9.17
C LEU A 367 5.33 6.76 10.06
N ALA A 368 5.96 5.70 9.59
CA ALA A 368 7.11 5.10 10.24
C ALA A 368 8.37 5.99 10.13
N PRO A 369 9.28 6.00 11.13
CA PRO A 369 10.45 6.88 11.15
C PRO A 369 11.39 6.74 9.94
N GLU A 370 11.51 5.53 9.38
CA GLU A 370 12.34 5.26 8.20
C GLU A 370 11.89 6.00 6.93
N PHE A 371 10.63 6.42 6.89
CA PHE A 371 10.10 7.26 5.81
C PHE A 371 10.89 8.57 5.67
N PHE A 372 11.40 9.12 6.77
CA PHE A 372 12.11 10.40 6.79
C PHE A 372 13.63 10.27 6.60
N THR A 373 14.20 9.06 6.67
CA THR A 373 15.65 8.85 6.73
C THR A 373 16.24 8.14 5.52
N GLN A 374 15.45 7.36 4.77
CA GLN A 374 15.94 6.62 3.61
C GLN A 374 15.15 6.96 2.33
N ARG A 375 15.83 6.92 1.17
CA ARG A 375 15.19 7.05 -0.15
C ARG A 375 14.22 5.87 -0.37
N ASN A 376 12.93 6.07 -0.04
CA ASN A 376 11.76 5.42 -0.66
C ASN A 376 11.68 3.87 -0.70
N ASN A 377 12.17 3.15 0.30
CA ASN A 377 11.89 1.71 0.42
C ASN A 377 10.81 1.45 1.47
N TYR A 378 9.54 1.66 1.08
CA TYR A 378 8.41 1.15 1.85
C TYR A 378 8.49 -0.37 1.95
N ILE A 379 8.45 -0.88 3.17
CA ILE A 379 8.45 -2.31 3.48
C ILE A 379 7.20 -2.65 4.28
N GLU A 380 6.83 -3.93 4.32
CA GLU A 380 5.72 -4.45 5.14
C GLU A 380 5.79 -3.94 6.59
N GLN A 381 7.01 -3.77 7.12
CA GLN A 381 7.23 -3.27 8.48
C GLN A 381 6.78 -1.83 8.71
N SER A 382 6.66 -1.00 7.66
CA SER A 382 6.12 0.35 7.79
C SER A 382 4.61 0.33 8.04
N ASP A 383 3.87 -0.64 7.48
CA ASP A 383 2.47 -0.86 7.83
C ASP A 383 2.33 -1.36 9.27
N ILE A 384 3.28 -2.16 9.77
CA ILE A 384 3.28 -2.63 11.18
C ILE A 384 3.43 -1.45 12.16
N TYR A 385 4.28 -0.47 11.84
CA TYR A 385 4.39 0.75 12.64
C TYR A 385 3.06 1.51 12.67
N SER A 386 2.47 1.72 11.49
CA SER A 386 1.21 2.44 11.32
C SER A 386 0.06 1.75 12.06
N TYR A 387 0.02 0.41 12.01
CA TYR A 387 -0.88 -0.43 12.81
C TYR A 387 -0.69 -0.19 14.32
N GLY A 388 0.54 -0.06 14.79
CA GLY A 388 0.82 0.26 16.20
C GLY A 388 0.27 1.62 16.65
N VAL A 389 0.21 2.60 15.75
CA VAL A 389 -0.43 3.90 16.01
C VAL A 389 -1.95 3.75 16.05
N ILE A 390 -2.55 3.03 15.10
CA ILE A 390 -4.00 2.75 15.12
C ILE A 390 -4.40 1.96 16.37
N LEU A 391 -3.58 1.01 16.79
CA LEU A 391 -3.82 0.23 18.00
C LEU A 391 -3.84 1.12 19.25
N TRP A 392 -2.95 2.12 19.30
CA TRP A 392 -2.95 3.14 20.33
C TRP A 392 -4.22 4.00 20.29
N GLU A 393 -4.68 4.42 19.10
CA GLU A 393 -5.95 5.16 18.95
C GLU A 393 -7.15 4.35 19.47
N ILE A 394 -7.23 3.07 19.11
CA ILE A 394 -8.32 2.17 19.53
C ILE A 394 -8.42 2.07 21.05
N VAL A 395 -7.28 1.88 21.73
CA VAL A 395 -7.28 1.62 23.19
C VAL A 395 -7.37 2.90 24.03
N THR A 396 -6.93 4.03 23.49
CA THR A 396 -6.95 5.31 24.20
C THR A 396 -8.15 6.19 23.85
N GLY A 397 -8.72 6.04 22.66
CA GLY A 397 -9.70 6.96 22.07
C GLY A 397 -9.12 8.34 21.78
N GLN A 398 -7.79 8.49 21.76
CA GLN A 398 -7.10 9.77 21.55
C GLN A 398 -6.56 9.90 20.13
N ARG A 399 -6.24 11.13 19.73
CA ARG A 399 -5.58 11.43 18.44
C ARG A 399 -4.07 11.36 18.58
N PRO A 400 -3.36 10.74 17.61
CA PRO A 400 -1.91 10.63 17.67
C PRO A 400 -1.28 12.01 17.44
N TYR A 401 -0.15 12.25 18.09
CA TYR A 401 0.69 13.46 17.98
C TYR A 401 -0.08 14.80 17.90
N ALA A 402 -0.29 15.45 19.05
CA ALA A 402 -1.02 16.73 19.13
C ALA A 402 -0.36 17.86 18.33
N THR A 403 0.96 17.82 18.10
CA THR A 403 1.69 18.86 17.38
C THR A 403 2.75 18.29 16.44
N LEU A 404 3.09 19.05 15.40
CA LEU A 404 4.18 18.74 14.47
C LEU A 404 5.54 18.61 15.19
N ASP A 405 5.75 19.39 16.24
CA ASP A 405 6.98 19.34 17.05
C ASP A 405 7.16 17.98 17.73
N ASP A 406 6.08 17.29 18.13
CA ASP A 406 6.19 15.97 18.74
C ASP A 406 6.68 14.92 17.73
N ILE A 407 6.27 15.06 16.46
CA ILE A 407 6.71 14.20 15.35
C ILE A 407 8.20 14.46 15.04
N LEU A 408 8.57 15.72 14.85
CA LEU A 408 9.94 16.12 14.51
C LEU A 408 10.94 15.77 15.61
N ASN A 409 10.52 15.84 16.88
CA ASN A 409 11.34 15.48 18.04
C ASN A 409 11.26 13.98 18.39
N LYS A 410 10.61 13.15 17.57
CA LYS A 410 10.46 11.69 17.79
C LYS A 410 9.90 11.33 19.16
N ARG A 411 9.07 12.19 19.74
CA ARG A 411 8.39 11.90 21.02
C ARG A 411 7.41 10.75 20.81
N ARG A 412 7.08 10.01 21.86
CA ARG A 412 6.03 8.99 21.80
C ARG A 412 4.87 9.45 22.65
N GLU A 413 3.65 9.26 22.16
CA GLU A 413 2.46 9.52 22.96
C GLU A 413 2.45 8.58 24.17
N PRO A 414 2.13 9.11 25.36
CA PRO A 414 2.07 8.28 26.54
C PRO A 414 0.93 7.26 26.39
N ILE A 415 1.19 6.02 26.83
CA ILE A 415 0.13 5.01 26.96
C ILE A 415 -0.43 5.14 28.39
N PRO A 416 -1.72 5.49 28.57
CA PRO A 416 -2.29 5.62 29.90
C PRO A 416 -2.22 4.31 30.70
N ASN A 417 -1.96 4.41 32.01
CA ASN A 417 -1.83 3.25 32.93
C ASN A 417 -3.09 2.37 33.06
N ILE A 418 -4.19 2.74 32.42
CA ILE A 418 -5.45 1.99 32.40
C ILE A 418 -5.54 0.99 31.23
N VAL A 419 -4.64 1.09 30.25
CA VAL A 419 -4.58 0.18 29.09
C VAL A 419 -4.02 -1.17 29.51
N ALA A 420 -4.60 -2.26 29.03
CA ALA A 420 -4.15 -3.61 29.37
C ALA A 420 -2.74 -3.90 28.82
N ASP A 421 -1.93 -4.63 29.59
CA ASP A 421 -0.50 -4.88 29.29
C ASP A 421 -0.28 -5.50 27.90
N VAL A 422 -1.20 -6.34 27.42
CA VAL A 422 -1.10 -6.92 26.06
C VAL A 422 -1.05 -5.86 24.96
N TYR A 423 -1.81 -4.77 25.11
CA TYR A 423 -1.80 -3.66 24.16
C TYR A 423 -0.58 -2.77 24.33
N VAL A 424 -0.12 -2.56 25.57
CA VAL A 424 1.13 -1.84 25.85
C VAL A 424 2.29 -2.52 25.12
N ASP A 425 2.47 -3.82 25.33
CA ASP A 425 3.52 -4.62 24.72
C ASP A 425 3.42 -4.57 23.18
N LEU A 426 2.22 -4.77 22.62
CA LEU A 426 2.02 -4.75 21.16
C LEU A 426 2.30 -3.38 20.55
N ILE A 427 1.83 -2.29 21.15
CA ILE A 427 2.07 -0.92 20.68
C ILE A 427 3.57 -0.62 20.71
N GLU A 428 4.26 -0.97 21.79
CA GLU A 428 5.70 -0.73 21.94
C GLU A 428 6.54 -1.54 20.94
N MET A 429 6.19 -2.80 20.69
CA MET A 429 6.83 -3.66 19.71
C MET A 429 6.58 -3.19 18.26
N CYS A 430 5.34 -2.82 17.92
CA CYS A 430 5.01 -2.35 16.56
C CYS A 430 5.70 -1.02 16.25
N ARG A 431 5.84 -0.14 17.26
CA ARG A 431 6.45 1.19 17.10
C ARG A 431 7.97 1.21 17.32
N GLN A 432 8.66 0.09 17.18
CA GLN A 432 10.13 0.06 17.27
C GLN A 432 10.77 0.91 16.16
N GLN A 433 11.84 1.63 16.52
CA GLN A 433 12.56 2.51 15.58
C GLN A 433 13.25 1.70 14.49
N ASP A 434 13.82 0.55 14.86
CA ASP A 434 14.39 -0.41 13.93
C ASP A 434 13.27 -1.29 13.35
N PRO A 435 13.01 -1.24 12.02
CA PRO A 435 11.97 -2.05 11.39
C PRO A 435 12.17 -3.56 11.58
N ALA A 436 13.41 -4.03 11.74
CA ALA A 436 13.70 -5.45 11.93
C ALA A 436 13.27 -5.98 13.31
N LYS A 437 13.02 -5.08 14.28
CA LYS A 437 12.55 -5.45 15.63
C LYS A 437 11.03 -5.47 15.77
N ARG A 438 10.30 -5.06 14.72
CA ARG A 438 8.84 -5.09 14.72
C ARG A 438 8.37 -6.53 14.49
N PRO A 439 7.28 -6.95 15.15
CA PRO A 439 6.78 -8.32 15.04
C PRO A 439 6.11 -8.55 13.69
N ASP A 440 6.07 -9.80 13.25
CA ASP A 440 5.20 -10.19 12.14
C ASP A 440 3.71 -10.17 12.54
N LEU A 441 2.84 -10.08 11.54
CA LEU A 441 1.39 -10.02 11.75
C LEU A 441 0.83 -11.31 12.36
N SER A 442 1.43 -12.47 12.08
CA SER A 442 1.03 -13.74 12.69
C SER A 442 1.21 -13.71 14.21
N THR A 443 2.30 -13.12 14.69
CA THR A 443 2.60 -12.93 16.11
C THR A 443 1.63 -11.94 16.75
N ILE A 444 1.33 -10.84 16.06
CA ILE A 444 0.33 -9.85 16.51
C ILE A 444 -1.04 -10.53 16.67
N ILE A 445 -1.52 -11.20 15.61
CA ILE A 445 -2.80 -11.91 15.60
C ILE A 445 -2.82 -12.96 16.70
N HIS A 446 -1.78 -13.78 16.83
CA HIS A 446 -1.70 -14.81 17.85
C HIS A 446 -1.72 -14.24 19.27
N ARG A 447 -1.04 -13.12 19.55
CA ARG A 447 -1.08 -12.48 20.87
C ARG A 447 -2.46 -11.90 21.19
N LEU A 448 -3.13 -11.31 20.19
CA LEU A 448 -4.51 -10.85 20.32
C LEU A 448 -5.50 -12.02 20.44
N ASP A 449 -5.27 -13.15 19.78
CA ASP A 449 -6.10 -14.35 19.85
C ASP A 449 -5.87 -15.18 21.12
N ILE A 450 -4.65 -15.24 21.68
CA ILE A 450 -4.45 -15.82 23.03
C ILE A 450 -5.17 -14.96 24.08
N SER A 451 -5.29 -13.65 23.85
CA SER A 451 -6.19 -12.83 24.67
C SER A 451 -7.67 -13.22 24.50
N MET A 452 -8.04 -14.03 23.48
CA MET A 452 -9.36 -14.69 23.28
C MET A 452 -9.50 -16.06 23.92
N LEU A 453 -8.43 -16.86 24.03
CA LEU A 453 -8.50 -18.21 24.61
C LEU A 453 -8.74 -18.22 26.13
N ARG A 454 -8.90 -17.04 26.74
CA ARG A 454 -9.36 -16.93 28.11
C ARG A 454 -10.86 -17.25 28.13
N PRO A 455 -11.29 -18.37 28.76
CA PRO A 455 -12.70 -18.59 29.02
C PRO A 455 -13.23 -17.40 29.83
N SER A 456 -14.56 -17.25 29.86
CA SER A 456 -15.34 -16.12 30.41
C SER A 456 -15.04 -15.74 31.87
N SER A 457 -14.07 -16.36 32.53
CA SER A 457 -13.29 -15.80 33.62
C SER A 457 -11.94 -16.54 33.63
N PRO A 458 -10.78 -15.87 33.75
CA PRO A 458 -9.53 -16.59 33.94
C PRO A 458 -9.58 -17.30 35.30
N GLY A 459 -9.07 -18.54 35.37
CA GLY A 459 -9.00 -19.28 36.64
C GLY A 459 -8.22 -18.48 37.71
N PRO A 460 -8.48 -18.67 39.01
CA PRO A 460 -7.82 -17.90 40.08
C PRO A 460 -6.29 -17.93 40.03
N GLU A 461 -5.71 -19.03 39.55
CA GLU A 461 -4.27 -19.22 39.38
C GLU A 461 -3.69 -18.40 38.21
N GLU A 462 -4.45 -18.20 37.14
CA GLU A 462 -4.02 -17.55 35.91
C GLU A 462 -4.23 -16.03 35.94
N CYS A 463 -5.35 -15.57 36.52
CA CYS A 463 -5.51 -14.17 36.94
C CYS A 463 -4.32 -13.71 37.79
N TYR A 464 -3.79 -14.63 38.59
CA TYR A 464 -2.76 -14.34 39.56
C TYR A 464 -1.32 -14.35 39.00
N GLN A 465 -0.98 -15.30 38.13
CA GLN A 465 0.34 -15.31 37.45
C GLN A 465 0.57 -14.05 36.59
N GLN A 466 -0.52 -13.47 36.07
CA GLN A 466 -0.50 -12.35 35.14
C GLN A 466 -0.99 -11.03 35.75
N GLY A 467 -1.50 -11.06 36.99
CA GLY A 467 -1.94 -9.88 37.74
C GLY A 467 -3.20 -9.18 37.19
N ILE A 468 -4.21 -9.95 36.80
CA ILE A 468 -5.51 -9.49 36.27
C ILE A 468 -6.57 -9.59 37.39
N ALA A 469 -7.57 -8.69 37.39
CA ALA A 469 -8.67 -8.72 38.35
C ALA A 469 -9.74 -9.76 37.93
N CYS A 470 -10.24 -10.58 38.86
CA CYS A 470 -11.34 -11.53 38.62
C CYS A 470 -12.71 -10.82 38.58
N GLU A 471 -13.78 -11.49 38.16
CA GLU A 471 -15.08 -10.82 38.01
C GLU A 471 -16.06 -11.08 39.18
N SER A 472 -15.75 -11.99 40.13
CA SER A 472 -16.68 -12.34 41.23
C SER A 472 -16.04 -12.57 42.60
N GLU A 473 -16.75 -12.16 43.67
CA GLU A 473 -16.38 -12.30 45.10
C GLU A 473 -16.00 -13.75 45.50
N LYS A 474 -16.70 -14.73 44.92
CA LYS A 474 -16.50 -16.17 45.16
C LYS A 474 -15.20 -16.72 44.53
N GLN A 475 -14.74 -16.14 43.41
CA GLN A 475 -13.45 -16.47 42.81
C GLN A 475 -12.28 -15.83 43.58
N TYR A 476 -12.52 -14.74 44.33
CA TYR A 476 -11.50 -14.06 45.11
C TYR A 476 -11.10 -14.79 46.41
N GLU A 477 -12.05 -15.46 47.07
CA GLU A 477 -11.73 -16.32 48.23
C GLU A 477 -10.84 -17.51 47.83
N GLN A 478 -11.04 -18.04 46.62
CA GLN A 478 -10.18 -19.09 46.06
C GLN A 478 -8.81 -18.53 45.63
N ALA A 479 -8.76 -17.30 45.10
CA ALA A 479 -7.51 -16.61 44.77
C ALA A 479 -6.64 -16.30 46.00
N ARG A 480 -7.25 -16.11 47.18
CA ARG A 480 -6.53 -15.92 48.46
C ARG A 480 -5.58 -17.05 48.82
N VAL A 481 -5.93 -18.29 48.47
CA VAL A 481 -5.08 -19.47 48.71
C VAL A 481 -3.85 -19.48 47.79
N TYR A 482 -3.94 -18.85 46.62
CA TYR A 482 -2.81 -18.71 45.70
C TYR A 482 -1.92 -17.51 46.05
N TYR A 483 -2.42 -16.50 46.77
CA TYR A 483 -1.62 -15.38 47.29
C TYR A 483 -0.43 -15.82 48.14
N ASP A 484 -0.63 -16.77 49.06
CA ASP A 484 0.47 -17.34 49.85
C ASP A 484 1.41 -18.23 49.03
N LYS A 485 0.97 -18.72 47.87
CA LYS A 485 1.77 -19.59 46.99
C LYS A 485 2.66 -18.82 46.02
N ALA A 486 2.29 -17.67 45.44
CA ALA A 486 3.29 -16.87 44.71
C ALA A 486 4.09 -15.90 45.56
N LEU A 487 3.66 -15.58 46.79
CA LEU A 487 4.59 -15.06 47.79
C LEU A 487 5.77 -16.04 48.04
N LYS A 488 5.56 -17.34 47.79
CA LYS A 488 6.60 -18.40 47.85
C LYS A 488 7.31 -18.69 46.52
N LYS A 489 6.78 -18.25 45.36
CA LYS A 489 7.32 -18.55 44.01
C LYS A 489 7.92 -17.34 43.26
N ASP A 490 8.05 -16.19 43.92
CA ASP A 490 8.89 -15.06 43.46
C ASP A 490 8.44 -14.34 42.16
N TYR A 491 7.14 -14.29 41.87
CA TYR A 491 6.58 -13.56 40.70
C TYR A 491 6.41 -12.05 40.99
N TYR A 492 7.44 -11.23 40.73
CA TYR A 492 7.47 -9.79 41.04
C TYR A 492 6.46 -8.91 40.26
N LYS A 493 6.02 -9.35 39.07
CA LYS A 493 4.94 -8.68 38.30
C LYS A 493 3.60 -8.75 39.05
N ALA A 494 3.31 -9.89 39.70
CA ALA A 494 2.08 -10.09 40.45
C ALA A 494 2.00 -9.15 41.66
N ASN A 495 3.12 -8.91 42.36
CA ASN A 495 3.17 -7.97 43.48
C ASN A 495 2.75 -6.54 43.06
N THR A 496 3.15 -6.09 41.87
CA THR A 496 2.79 -4.73 41.40
C THR A 496 1.28 -4.60 41.17
N ASN A 497 0.64 -5.61 40.59
CA ASN A 497 -0.79 -5.56 40.30
C ASN A 497 -1.64 -5.75 41.57
N LEU A 498 -1.17 -6.57 42.53
CA LEU A 498 -1.77 -6.66 43.86
C LEU A 498 -1.72 -5.33 44.62
N GLY A 499 -0.58 -4.62 44.54
CA GLY A 499 -0.45 -3.28 45.10
C GLY A 499 -1.51 -2.33 44.54
N LEU A 500 -1.74 -2.36 43.23
CA LEU A 500 -2.75 -1.51 42.57
C LEU A 500 -4.19 -1.88 42.96
N PHE A 501 -4.52 -3.16 43.10
CA PHE A 501 -5.85 -3.60 43.53
C PHE A 501 -6.13 -3.18 44.98
N CYS A 502 -5.15 -3.41 45.86
CA CYS A 502 -5.24 -3.04 47.27
C CYS A 502 -5.33 -1.51 47.46
N LEU A 503 -4.60 -0.73 46.66
CA LEU A 503 -4.64 0.74 46.72
C LEU A 503 -6.01 1.32 46.34
N LYS A 504 -6.73 0.65 45.41
CA LYS A 504 -7.99 1.13 44.83
C LYS A 504 -9.24 0.44 45.38
N GLY A 505 -9.10 -0.52 46.31
CA GLY A 505 -10.22 -1.33 46.79
C GLY A 505 -10.90 -2.12 45.66
N ARG A 506 -10.10 -2.62 44.71
CA ARG A 506 -10.54 -3.43 43.57
C ARG A 506 -10.16 -4.88 43.81
N GLY A 507 -10.68 -5.80 43.02
CA GLY A 507 -10.20 -7.17 43.14
C GLY A 507 -10.78 -7.95 44.33
N GLY A 508 -11.93 -7.55 44.90
CA GLY A 508 -12.43 -8.10 46.15
C GLY A 508 -11.56 -7.81 47.39
N MET A 509 -10.50 -7.01 47.24
CA MET A 509 -9.66 -6.57 48.35
C MET A 509 -10.20 -5.26 48.93
N PRO A 510 -10.32 -5.14 50.27
CA PRO A 510 -10.62 -3.86 50.88
C PRO A 510 -9.49 -2.89 50.55
N GLN A 511 -9.84 -1.62 50.38
CA GLN A 511 -8.83 -0.59 50.17
C GLN A 511 -7.88 -0.55 51.38
N ASN A 512 -6.61 -0.86 51.15
CA ASN A 512 -5.59 -0.80 52.20
C ASN A 512 -4.28 -0.27 51.62
N LYS A 513 -4.09 1.04 51.78
CA LYS A 513 -2.92 1.74 51.25
C LYS A 513 -1.60 1.23 51.88
N LYS A 514 -1.60 0.84 53.16
CA LYS A 514 -0.39 0.30 53.82
C LYS A 514 0.01 -1.06 53.25
N GLN A 515 -0.95 -1.92 52.98
CA GLN A 515 -0.71 -3.21 52.33
C GLN A 515 -0.30 -3.04 50.85
N ALA A 516 -0.84 -2.03 50.15
CA ALA A 516 -0.40 -1.68 48.80
C ALA A 516 1.09 -1.28 48.76
N HIS A 517 1.54 -0.49 49.73
CA HIS A 517 2.95 -0.13 49.88
C HIS A 517 3.84 -1.38 49.98
N ASP A 518 3.49 -2.33 50.85
CA ASP A 518 4.32 -3.53 51.06
C ASP A 518 4.44 -4.38 49.79
N TYR A 519 3.40 -4.42 48.95
CA TYR A 519 3.44 -5.09 47.66
C TYR A 519 4.33 -4.36 46.65
N PHE A 520 4.24 -3.02 46.56
CA PHE A 520 5.13 -2.25 45.69
C PHE A 520 6.58 -2.32 46.13
N LEU A 521 6.86 -2.30 47.44
CA LEU A 521 8.20 -2.44 48.00
C LEU A 521 8.85 -3.75 47.56
N LYS A 522 8.14 -4.87 47.73
CA LYS A 522 8.62 -6.20 47.29
C LYS A 522 8.91 -6.27 45.79
N GLY A 523 8.05 -5.64 44.97
CA GLY A 523 8.29 -5.55 43.51
C GLY A 523 9.50 -4.68 43.16
N ALA A 524 9.65 -3.55 43.85
CA ALA A 524 10.69 -2.56 43.61
C ALA A 524 12.07 -3.08 44.02
N GLU A 525 12.19 -3.78 45.15
CA GLU A 525 13.44 -4.40 45.61
C GLU A 525 13.98 -5.45 44.63
N ARG A 526 13.10 -6.07 43.83
CA ARG A 526 13.47 -7.07 42.81
C ARG A 526 13.68 -6.49 41.41
N GLY A 527 13.75 -5.17 41.27
CA GLY A 527 14.07 -4.55 39.98
C GLY A 527 12.87 -4.17 39.12
N HIS A 528 11.62 -4.40 39.57
CA HIS A 528 10.46 -4.10 38.73
C HIS A 528 10.20 -2.59 38.62
N VAL A 529 10.46 -2.03 37.44
CA VAL A 529 10.40 -0.59 37.15
C VAL A 529 9.06 0.05 37.56
N ARG A 530 7.93 -0.58 37.19
CA ARG A 530 6.60 -0.05 37.53
C ARG A 530 6.30 -0.10 39.03
N ALA A 531 6.88 -1.07 39.76
CA ALA A 531 6.75 -1.13 41.21
C ALA A 531 7.54 0.00 41.89
N MET A 532 8.76 0.27 41.39
CA MET A 532 9.60 1.38 41.86
C MET A 532 8.88 2.73 41.68
N TYR A 533 8.27 2.95 40.51
CA TYR A 533 7.51 4.16 40.24
C TYR A 533 6.32 4.33 41.19
N ASN A 534 5.50 3.29 41.37
CA ASN A 534 4.32 3.35 42.25
C ASN A 534 4.71 3.53 43.72
N LEU A 535 5.79 2.90 44.17
CA LEU A 535 6.35 3.09 45.50
C LEU A 535 6.81 4.54 45.71
N ALA A 536 7.55 5.08 44.74
CA ALA A 536 8.00 6.47 44.76
C ALA A 536 6.83 7.46 44.86
N MET A 537 5.77 7.23 44.08
CA MET A 537 4.56 8.05 44.12
C MET A 537 3.86 8.00 45.49
N MET A 538 3.78 6.84 46.13
CA MET A 538 3.19 6.72 47.47
C MET A 538 3.99 7.47 48.53
N LEU A 539 5.33 7.38 48.46
CA LEU A 539 6.25 8.11 49.34
C LEU A 539 6.20 9.63 49.09
N GLU A 540 6.06 10.07 47.84
CA GLU A 540 5.93 11.49 47.50
C GLU A 540 4.64 12.09 48.08
N ARG A 541 3.52 11.35 48.01
CA ARG A 541 2.19 11.85 48.40
C ARG A 541 1.84 11.60 49.86
N GLY A 542 2.56 10.72 50.55
CA GLY A 542 2.15 10.21 51.87
C GLY A 542 0.88 9.36 51.80
N ASP A 543 0.71 8.62 50.71
CA ASP A 543 -0.53 7.88 50.44
C ASP A 543 -0.57 6.56 51.22
N GLY A 544 -0.94 6.63 52.50
CA GLY A 544 -1.05 5.47 53.40
C GLY A 544 0.24 5.03 54.08
N ILE A 545 1.30 5.80 53.87
CA ILE A 545 2.60 5.74 54.55
C ILE A 545 3.07 7.17 54.78
N ASP A 546 4.07 7.36 55.64
CA ASP A 546 4.62 8.70 55.87
C ASP A 546 5.26 9.25 54.60
N LYS A 547 4.95 10.52 54.33
CA LYS A 547 5.52 11.24 53.20
C LYS A 547 7.04 11.34 53.36
N ASN A 548 7.78 10.87 52.36
CA ASN A 548 9.24 10.96 52.31
C ASN A 548 9.71 11.24 50.88
N GLU A 549 9.85 12.52 50.54
CA GLU A 549 10.24 12.97 49.20
C GLU A 549 11.67 12.53 48.83
N GLN A 550 12.59 12.42 49.79
CA GLN A 550 13.95 11.97 49.50
C GLN A 550 14.00 10.49 49.11
N CYS A 551 13.25 9.63 49.83
CA CYS A 551 13.11 8.23 49.46
C CYS A 551 12.33 8.07 48.13
N ALA A 552 11.34 8.92 47.88
CA ALA A 552 10.63 8.94 46.60
C ALA A 552 11.58 9.26 45.43
N LEU A 553 12.45 10.27 45.58
CA LEU A 553 13.45 10.62 44.57
C LEU A 553 14.36 9.44 44.24
N ASN A 554 14.89 8.76 45.26
CA ASN A 554 15.78 7.61 45.06
C ASN A 554 15.11 6.47 44.26
N TRP A 555 13.82 6.23 44.49
CA TRP A 555 13.07 5.20 43.76
C TRP A 555 12.68 5.64 42.34
N TYR A 556 12.32 6.91 42.13
CA TYR A 556 12.15 7.45 40.78
C TYR A 556 13.47 7.40 39.98
N GLU A 557 14.62 7.66 40.60
CA GLU A 557 15.92 7.58 39.92
C GLU A 557 16.24 6.15 39.48
N LYS A 558 15.98 5.16 40.33
CA LYS A 558 16.14 3.74 39.98
C LYS A 558 15.23 3.31 38.82
N ALA A 559 13.99 3.80 38.79
CA ALA A 559 13.07 3.55 37.69
C ALA A 559 13.52 4.26 36.39
N ALA A 560 14.00 5.51 36.49
CA ALA A 560 14.50 6.29 35.38
C ALA A 560 15.75 5.66 34.73
N GLN A 561 16.67 5.12 35.54
CA GLN A 561 17.86 4.39 35.06
C GLN A 561 17.50 3.14 34.25
N GLN A 562 16.33 2.55 34.50
CA GLN A 562 15.81 1.41 33.74
C GLN A 562 14.90 1.83 32.56
N GLY A 563 14.89 3.11 32.20
CA GLY A 563 14.21 3.63 31.01
C GLY A 563 12.81 4.19 31.22
N ASP A 564 12.32 4.32 32.47
CA ASP A 564 11.01 4.92 32.74
C ASP A 564 11.03 6.44 32.57
N GLN A 565 10.41 6.93 31.50
CA GLN A 565 10.39 8.36 31.19
C GLN A 565 9.49 9.19 32.11
N GLN A 566 8.49 8.58 32.75
CA GLN A 566 7.66 9.30 33.73
C GLN A 566 8.46 9.54 35.02
N ALA A 567 9.28 8.56 35.40
CA ALA A 567 10.20 8.67 36.51
C ALA A 567 11.26 9.75 36.26
N VAL A 568 11.79 9.89 35.04
CA VAL A 568 12.73 10.98 34.68
C VAL A 568 12.11 12.36 34.97
N LYS A 569 10.89 12.61 34.48
CA LYS A 569 10.18 13.87 34.71
C LYS A 569 9.93 14.11 36.21
N LYS A 570 9.51 13.06 36.92
CA LYS A 570 9.27 13.14 38.37
C LYS A 570 10.54 13.41 39.17
N CYS A 571 11.68 12.84 38.78
CA CYS A 571 12.99 13.16 39.37
C CYS A 571 13.33 14.64 39.23
N GLU A 572 13.14 15.20 38.03
CA GLU A 572 13.40 16.62 37.76
C GLU A 572 12.49 17.53 38.60
N GLU A 573 11.18 17.26 38.63
CA GLU A 573 10.22 17.99 39.45
C GLU A 573 10.56 17.94 40.95
N LEU A 574 10.89 16.75 41.48
CA LEU A 574 11.16 16.58 42.90
C LEU A 574 12.51 17.19 43.31
N ARG A 575 13.54 17.12 42.45
CA ARG A 575 14.84 17.77 42.68
C ARG A 575 14.70 19.28 42.82
N LEU A 576 13.93 19.92 41.92
CA LEU A 576 13.67 21.36 42.00
C LEU A 576 12.94 21.72 43.29
N ARG A 577 11.92 20.94 43.67
CA ARG A 577 11.16 21.15 44.91
C ARG A 577 12.03 21.02 46.17
N LEU A 578 12.89 20.01 46.23
CA LEU A 578 13.80 19.78 47.36
C LEU A 578 14.91 20.85 47.45
N GLN A 579 15.37 21.39 46.32
CA GLN A 579 16.31 22.52 46.27
C GLN A 579 15.67 23.82 46.79
N ASP A 580 14.40 24.09 46.46
CA ASP A 580 13.67 25.26 46.95
C ASP A 580 13.40 25.23 48.47
N VAL A 581 13.13 24.04 49.03
CA VAL A 581 12.91 23.87 50.47
C VAL A 581 14.22 24.03 51.25
N SER A 582 15.34 23.56 50.70
CA SER A 582 16.69 23.79 51.27
C SER A 582 16.99 25.29 51.38
N TYR A 583 16.75 26.07 50.31
CA TYR A 583 16.95 27.52 50.31
C TYR A 583 16.07 28.27 51.31
N ARG A 584 14.79 27.89 51.43
CA ARG A 584 13.86 28.53 52.40
C ARG A 584 14.17 28.17 53.86
N SER A 585 14.62 26.95 54.13
CA SER A 585 15.01 26.53 55.48
C SER A 585 16.32 27.20 55.94
N PHE A 586 17.26 27.46 55.00
CA PHE A 586 18.48 28.21 55.25
C PHE A 586 18.21 29.68 55.61
N ASP A 587 17.28 30.34 54.90
CA ASP A 587 16.87 31.73 55.18
C ASP A 587 16.14 31.89 56.53
N HIS A 588 15.37 30.88 56.96
CA HIS A 588 14.69 30.89 58.26
C HIS A 588 15.64 30.64 59.44
N SER A 589 16.64 29.76 59.27
CA SER A 589 17.71 29.52 60.24
C SER A 589 18.59 30.77 60.45
N MET A 590 18.91 31.50 59.38
CA MET A 590 19.67 32.76 59.48
C MET A 590 18.90 33.86 60.22
N LYS A 591 17.57 33.95 60.03
CA LYS A 591 16.71 34.91 60.74
C LYS A 591 16.59 34.63 62.24
N ASN A 592 16.64 33.36 62.66
CA ASN A 592 16.60 33.00 64.09
C ASN A 592 17.97 33.09 64.79
N THR A 593 19.07 33.09 64.06
CA THR A 593 20.42 33.23 64.65
C THR A 593 20.84 34.71 64.79
N LEU A 594 20.12 35.64 64.15
CA LEU A 594 20.32 37.09 64.26
C LEU A 594 19.50 37.77 65.38
N PHE A 595 18.83 36.98 66.23
CA PHE A 595 17.99 37.47 67.34
C PHE A 595 18.32 36.84 68.73
N LEU A 596 19.49 36.22 68.87
CA LEU A 596 20.15 35.92 70.14
C LEU A 596 21.53 36.57 70.12
#